data_AF-A0A0C9ZXS9-F1
#
_entry.id   AF-A0A0C9ZXS9-F1
#
_cell.length_a   1.000
_cell.length_b   1.000
_cell.length_c   1.000
_cell.angle_alpha   90.00
_cell.angle_beta   90.00
_cell.angle_gamma   90.00
#
_symmetry.space_group_name_H-M   'P 1'
#
loop_
_entity.id
_entity.type
_entity.pdbx_description
1 polymer ?
#
loop_
_entity_poly.entity_id
_entity_poly.type
_entity_poly.pdbx_seq_one_letter_code
_entity_poly.pdbx_strand_id
1 'polypeptide(L)'
;WCLICRDGADGDVGLYECNTCPRVMCHKCIAVPPDSLELVARPDIVFMCLACHTQRTVKEPGPFHGFYKGSLPELGGEPALQGFLQLTGRFETGSCATLAAKPIAVIHFIVGGSDEVVTPVPLLSLYLKYFFPTGGYIYLEVPFDITTHKKISAYTRAQEARFAELKAHLTHGGRVLAFFSDHSEEDSGWLFAGREKGSFVTMSVSQVSRLLFLIFL
;
A
#
# COMPACT_ATOMS: atom_id res chain seq x y z
N TRP A 1 -8.13 7.38 1.90
CA TRP A 1 -8.61 7.54 0.51
C TRP A 1 -10.01 6.96 0.38
N CYS A 2 -10.91 7.70 -0.26
CA CYS A 2 -12.29 7.28 -0.51
C CYS A 2 -12.32 6.05 -1.43
N LEU A 3 -13.16 5.07 -1.09
CA LEU A 3 -13.40 3.88 -1.89
C LEU A 3 -13.96 4.20 -3.29
N ILE A 4 -14.78 5.26 -3.40
CA ILE A 4 -15.50 5.59 -4.65
C ILE A 4 -14.60 6.39 -5.58
N CYS A 5 -14.17 7.59 -5.16
CA CYS A 5 -13.43 8.52 -6.02
C CYS A 5 -11.91 8.44 -5.86
N ARG A 6 -11.38 7.56 -5.00
CA ARG A 6 -9.93 7.39 -4.78
C ARG A 6 -9.18 8.62 -4.26
N ASP A 7 -9.87 9.74 -4.04
CA ASP A 7 -9.33 10.97 -3.46
C ASP A 7 -9.33 10.96 -1.93
N GLY A 8 -8.54 11.86 -1.36
CA GLY A 8 -8.42 12.09 0.06
C GLY A 8 -9.50 13.04 0.56
N ALA A 9 -9.43 13.39 1.85
CA ALA A 9 -10.02 14.63 2.32
C ALA A 9 -9.22 15.79 1.69
N ASP A 10 -9.92 16.81 1.20
CA ASP A 10 -9.31 18.08 0.80
C ASP A 10 -10.00 19.19 1.60
N GLY A 11 -9.28 19.92 2.47
CA GLY A 11 -9.86 20.86 3.43
C GLY A 11 -10.73 20.19 4.51
N ASP A 12 -11.87 20.78 4.85
CA ASP A 12 -12.81 20.34 5.91
C ASP A 12 -13.66 19.11 5.54
N VAL A 13 -13.22 18.34 4.54
CA VAL A 13 -13.98 17.25 3.94
C VAL A 13 -13.88 16.01 4.81
N GLY A 14 -14.95 15.75 5.56
CA GLY A 14 -15.09 14.56 6.40
C GLY A 14 -14.92 13.24 5.63
N LEU A 15 -14.16 12.34 6.24
CA LEU A 15 -13.99 10.95 5.83
C LEU A 15 -14.69 10.04 6.84
N TYR A 16 -15.47 9.09 6.34
CA TYR A 16 -16.18 8.10 7.14
C TYR A 16 -15.46 6.76 7.05
N GLU A 17 -14.88 6.34 8.17
CA GLU A 17 -14.16 5.07 8.29
C GLU A 17 -15.14 3.92 8.58
N CYS A 18 -15.05 2.84 7.80
CA CYS A 18 -15.92 1.70 8.01
C CYS A 18 -15.51 0.93 9.28
N ASN A 19 -16.48 0.64 10.16
CA ASN A 19 -16.22 -0.11 11.38
C ASN A 19 -16.01 -1.62 11.15
N THR A 20 -16.15 -2.12 9.92
CA THR A 20 -16.01 -3.55 9.59
C THR A 20 -14.85 -3.88 8.66
N CYS A 21 -14.22 -2.87 8.04
CA CYS A 21 -13.12 -3.08 7.12
C CYS A 21 -12.29 -1.78 6.98
N PRO A 22 -11.06 -1.82 6.46
CA PRO A 22 -10.19 -0.64 6.38
C PRO A 22 -10.58 0.38 5.29
N ARG A 23 -11.79 0.30 4.72
CA ARG A 23 -12.23 1.21 3.64
C ARG A 23 -12.86 2.47 4.23
N VAL A 24 -12.71 3.58 3.49
CA VAL A 24 -13.18 4.90 3.88
C VAL A 24 -14.08 5.47 2.77
N MET A 25 -15.08 6.28 3.09
CA MET A 25 -15.90 7.01 2.11
C MET A 25 -15.91 8.50 2.44
N CYS A 26 -15.74 9.39 1.45
CA CYS A 26 -15.75 10.83 1.69
C CYS A 26 -17.16 11.42 1.56
N HIS A 27 -17.44 12.52 2.24
CA HIS A 27 -18.74 13.21 2.16
C HIS A 27 -19.11 13.66 0.73
N LYS A 28 -18.15 13.84 -0.18
CA LYS A 28 -18.43 14.17 -1.60
C LYS A 28 -19.08 12.99 -2.35
N CYS A 29 -18.76 11.76 -1.94
CA CYS A 29 -19.23 10.55 -2.60
C CYS A 29 -20.48 9.94 -1.95
N ILE A 30 -20.79 10.34 -0.71
CA ILE A 30 -21.99 9.90 0.01
C ILE A 30 -22.74 11.12 0.56
N ALA A 31 -23.97 11.32 0.10
CA ALA A 31 -24.76 12.50 0.44
C ALA A 31 -25.37 12.36 1.85
N VAL A 32 -24.62 12.78 2.86
CA VAL A 32 -25.15 12.96 4.22
C VAL A 32 -25.94 14.27 4.27
N PRO A 33 -27.21 14.28 4.71
CA PRO A 33 -27.96 15.52 4.87
C PRO A 33 -27.24 16.48 5.82
N PRO A 34 -27.16 17.80 5.51
CA PRO A 34 -26.47 18.78 6.34
C PRO A 34 -26.92 18.74 7.82
N ASP A 35 -28.22 18.58 8.02
CA ASP A 35 -28.91 18.53 9.31
C ASP A 35 -28.53 17.29 10.15
N SER A 36 -27.90 16.30 9.51
CA SER A 36 -27.48 15.04 10.12
C SER A 36 -25.96 14.93 10.32
N LEU A 37 -25.18 15.97 9.97
CA LEU A 37 -23.72 15.94 10.08
C LEU A 37 -23.26 15.73 11.54
N GLU A 38 -23.85 16.46 12.49
CA GLU A 38 -23.55 16.28 13.92
C GLU A 38 -23.96 14.90 14.42
N LEU A 39 -25.11 14.38 13.94
CA LEU A 39 -25.61 13.05 14.31
C LEU A 39 -24.61 11.97 13.91
N VAL A 40 -24.16 11.96 12.66
CA VAL A 40 -23.25 10.90 12.16
C VAL A 40 -21.83 11.01 12.72
N ALA A 41 -21.46 12.16 13.27
CA ALA A 41 -20.18 12.37 13.94
C ALA A 41 -20.16 11.87 15.40
N ARG A 42 -21.31 11.46 15.95
CA ARG A 42 -21.37 10.98 17.33
C ARG A 42 -20.65 9.64 17.50
N PRO A 43 -20.00 9.40 18.66
CA PRO A 43 -19.22 8.19 18.91
C PRO A 43 -20.06 6.90 18.99
N ASP A 44 -21.37 7.01 19.22
CA ASP A 44 -22.30 5.88 19.22
C ASP A 44 -22.84 5.53 17.84
N ILE A 45 -22.44 6.25 16.79
CA ILE A 45 -22.79 5.93 15.41
C ILE A 45 -21.73 5.06 14.77
N VAL A 46 -22.18 3.98 14.15
CA VAL A 46 -21.37 3.02 13.41
C VAL A 46 -21.58 3.22 11.92
N PHE A 47 -20.50 3.31 11.17
CA PHE A 47 -20.52 3.40 9.72
C PHE A 47 -20.15 2.06 9.07
N MET A 48 -20.99 1.59 8.15
CA MET A 48 -20.73 0.46 7.26
C MET A 48 -20.56 1.00 5.83
N CYS A 49 -19.42 0.75 5.21
CA CYS A 49 -19.19 1.15 3.83
C CYS A 49 -20.02 0.33 2.84
N LEU A 50 -20.17 0.87 1.63
CA LEU A 50 -20.91 0.21 0.55
C LEU A 50 -20.40 -1.19 0.24
N ALA A 51 -19.08 -1.42 0.25
CA ALA A 51 -18.52 -2.74 -0.02
C ALA A 51 -19.01 -3.81 0.97
N CYS A 52 -19.01 -3.47 2.26
CA CYS A 52 -19.47 -4.37 3.31
C CYS A 52 -20.98 -4.58 3.26
N HIS A 53 -21.74 -3.52 2.98
CA HIS A 53 -23.17 -3.61 2.70
C HIS A 53 -23.45 -4.59 1.56
N THR A 54 -22.87 -4.35 0.38
CA THR A 54 -23.08 -5.18 -0.80
C THR A 54 -22.71 -6.64 -0.54
N GLN A 55 -21.61 -6.91 0.17
CA GLN A 55 -21.20 -8.28 0.53
C GLN A 55 -22.22 -9.00 1.42
N ARG A 56 -22.90 -8.27 2.30
CA ARG A 56 -23.91 -8.82 3.21
C ARG A 56 -25.26 -9.00 2.52
N THR A 57 -25.62 -8.09 1.63
CA THR A 57 -26.90 -8.09 0.91
C THR A 57 -26.82 -8.76 -0.46
N VAL A 58 -25.77 -9.55 -0.77
CA VAL A 58 -25.65 -10.25 -2.06
C VAL A 58 -26.85 -11.15 -2.32
N LYS A 59 -27.30 -11.86 -1.29
CA LYS A 59 -28.41 -12.82 -1.41
C LYS A 59 -29.78 -12.15 -1.38
N GLU A 60 -29.91 -11.09 -0.57
CA GLU A 60 -31.13 -10.32 -0.38
C GLU A 60 -30.78 -8.84 -0.48
N PRO A 61 -30.86 -8.24 -1.68
CA PRO A 61 -30.54 -6.84 -1.89
C PRO A 61 -31.39 -5.93 -1.00
N GLY A 62 -30.73 -5.06 -0.25
CA GLY A 62 -31.37 -4.09 0.63
C GLY A 62 -30.83 -2.68 0.39
N PRO A 63 -31.58 -1.66 0.84
CA PRO A 63 -31.14 -0.28 0.72
C PRO A 63 -29.87 0.00 1.56
N PHE A 64 -28.99 0.85 1.05
CA PHE A 64 -27.77 1.24 1.74
C PHE A 64 -28.06 2.41 2.70
N HIS A 65 -28.04 2.16 4.01
CA HIS A 65 -28.20 3.21 5.03
C HIS A 65 -26.88 3.84 5.47
N GLY A 66 -25.79 3.07 5.45
CA GLY A 66 -24.45 3.53 5.78
C GLY A 66 -24.20 3.74 7.29
N PHE A 67 -25.10 4.41 8.01
CA PHE A 67 -24.94 4.79 9.42
C PHE A 67 -25.99 4.11 10.32
N TYR A 68 -25.54 3.59 11.46
CA TYR A 68 -26.35 2.82 12.40
C TYR A 68 -26.10 3.26 13.85
N LYS A 69 -27.13 3.18 14.69
CA LYS A 69 -27.05 3.54 16.11
C LYS A 69 -26.57 2.34 16.94
N GLY A 70 -25.52 2.54 17.73
CA GLY A 70 -25.00 1.60 18.72
C GLY A 70 -24.21 0.43 18.15
N SER A 71 -24.74 -0.27 17.14
CA SER A 71 -24.10 -1.43 16.53
C SER A 71 -24.41 -1.56 15.05
N LEU A 72 -23.86 -2.59 14.40
CA LEU A 72 -24.16 -2.93 13.01
C LEU A 72 -25.53 -3.61 12.89
N PRO A 73 -26.16 -3.65 11.70
CA PRO A 73 -27.48 -4.24 11.49
C PRO A 73 -27.62 -5.68 12.01
N GLU A 74 -26.61 -6.51 11.78
CA GLU A 74 -26.60 -7.90 12.22
C GLU A 74 -26.57 -8.09 13.74
N LEU A 75 -26.22 -7.04 14.48
CA LEU A 75 -26.22 -6.99 15.94
C LEU A 75 -27.44 -6.23 16.50
N GLY A 76 -28.43 -5.91 15.66
CA GLY A 76 -29.62 -5.14 16.05
C GLY A 76 -29.45 -3.62 15.96
N GLY A 77 -28.45 -3.14 15.21
CA GLY A 77 -28.27 -1.72 14.95
C GLY A 77 -29.35 -1.13 14.05
N GLU A 78 -30.00 -0.07 14.51
CA GLU A 78 -31.03 0.65 13.75
C GLU A 78 -30.41 1.75 12.86
N PRO A 79 -30.96 2.03 11.67
CA PRO A 79 -30.50 3.15 10.84
C PRO A 79 -30.48 4.48 11.58
N ALA A 80 -29.37 5.20 11.47
CA ALA A 80 -29.21 6.51 12.09
C ALA A 80 -29.97 7.60 11.33
N LEU A 81 -29.97 7.51 9.98
CA LEU A 81 -30.63 8.44 9.08
C LEU A 81 -32.04 7.95 8.73
N GLN A 82 -32.99 8.88 8.53
CA GLN A 82 -34.37 8.56 8.15
C GLN A 82 -34.51 8.00 6.72
N GLY A 83 -33.45 8.05 5.91
CA GLY A 83 -33.46 7.59 4.51
C GLY A 83 -32.23 6.78 4.14
N PHE A 84 -32.19 6.39 2.86
CA PHE A 84 -31.05 5.68 2.29
C PHE A 84 -29.96 6.67 1.88
N LEU A 85 -28.72 6.29 2.08
CA LEU A 85 -27.59 7.13 1.75
C LEU A 85 -27.36 7.10 0.24
N GLN A 86 -27.51 8.26 -0.39
CA GLN A 86 -27.30 8.39 -1.83
C GLN A 86 -25.81 8.41 -2.15
N LEU A 87 -25.44 7.65 -3.19
CA LEU A 87 -24.09 7.64 -3.74
C LEU A 87 -24.01 8.67 -4.86
N THR A 88 -23.23 9.72 -4.66
CA THR A 88 -23.04 10.81 -5.62
C THR A 88 -21.72 10.71 -6.37
N GLY A 89 -20.77 9.93 -5.84
CA GLY A 89 -19.45 9.77 -6.43
C GLY A 89 -19.44 8.83 -7.64
N ARG A 90 -18.48 9.03 -8.54
CA ARG A 90 -18.20 8.12 -9.65
C ARG A 90 -17.20 7.07 -9.18
N PHE A 91 -17.51 5.80 -9.42
CA PHE A 91 -16.59 4.69 -9.11
C PHE A 91 -15.43 4.71 -10.09
N GLU A 92 -14.24 5.03 -9.61
CA GLU A 92 -13.02 4.91 -10.41
C GLU A 92 -12.45 3.48 -10.40
N THR A 93 -12.90 2.65 -9.46
CA THR A 93 -12.50 1.25 -9.31
C THR A 93 -13.69 0.39 -8.88
N GLY A 94 -13.56 -0.94 -8.97
CA GLY A 94 -14.59 -1.83 -8.44
C GLY A 94 -14.87 -1.57 -6.96
N SER A 95 -16.14 -1.59 -6.53
CA SER A 95 -16.56 -1.28 -5.16
C SER A 95 -15.92 -2.18 -4.08
N CYS A 96 -15.40 -3.34 -4.45
CA CYS A 96 -14.69 -4.24 -3.55
C CYS A 96 -13.17 -4.06 -3.57
N ALA A 97 -12.62 -3.23 -4.46
CA ALA A 97 -11.19 -2.94 -4.51
C ALA A 97 -10.74 -2.37 -3.17
N THR A 98 -9.65 -2.91 -2.62
CA THR A 98 -9.05 -2.37 -1.41
C THR A 98 -7.90 -1.46 -1.81
N LEU A 99 -8.00 -0.17 -1.49
CA LEU A 99 -6.81 0.63 -1.23
C LEU A 99 -6.18 0.09 0.03
N ALA A 100 -5.10 -0.67 -0.12
CA ALA A 100 -4.30 -1.03 1.03
C ALA A 100 -3.59 0.23 1.51
N ALA A 101 -4.18 0.92 2.50
CA ALA A 101 -3.52 1.99 3.26
C ALA A 101 -2.54 1.42 4.32
N LYS A 102 -2.19 0.14 4.20
CA LYS A 102 -1.21 -0.49 5.09
C LYS A 102 0.17 0.08 4.79
N PRO A 103 1.08 0.16 5.78
CA PRO A 103 2.43 0.62 5.53
C PRO A 103 3.09 -0.15 4.38
N ILE A 104 3.75 0.56 3.48
CA ILE A 104 4.47 0.01 2.34
C ILE A 104 5.94 0.41 2.45
N ALA A 105 6.82 -0.58 2.25
CA ALA A 105 8.22 -0.37 1.99
C ALA A 105 8.52 -0.71 0.53
N VAL A 106 9.11 0.23 -0.21
CA VAL A 106 9.72 -0.02 -1.51
C VAL A 106 11.22 -0.13 -1.29
N ILE A 107 11.78 -1.30 -1.59
CA ILE A 107 13.22 -1.56 -1.50
C ILE A 107 13.73 -1.75 -2.93
N HIS A 108 14.63 -0.87 -3.35
CA HIS A 108 15.25 -0.88 -4.66
C HIS A 108 16.69 -1.36 -4.54
N PHE A 109 16.93 -2.61 -4.92
CA PHE A 109 18.27 -3.19 -4.99
C PHE A 109 18.89 -2.87 -6.35
N ILE A 110 20.00 -2.15 -6.32
CA ILE A 110 20.82 -1.88 -7.51
C ILE A 110 21.94 -2.90 -7.54
N VAL A 111 21.76 -3.95 -8.34
CA VAL A 111 22.72 -5.04 -8.51
C VAL A 111 23.89 -4.53 -9.36
N GLY A 112 25.12 -4.95 -9.06
CA GLY A 112 26.32 -4.55 -9.81
C GLY A 112 27.11 -3.39 -9.21
N GLY A 113 26.54 -2.67 -8.24
CA GLY A 113 27.23 -1.59 -7.51
C GLY A 113 26.74 -0.19 -7.88
N SER A 114 27.49 0.85 -7.46
CA SER A 114 27.08 2.27 -7.43
C SER A 114 27.11 2.99 -8.78
N ASP A 115 27.11 2.29 -9.90
CA ASP A 115 27.02 2.94 -11.20
C ASP A 115 25.58 3.48 -11.37
N GLU A 116 25.41 4.65 -12.01
CA GLU A 116 24.11 5.32 -12.13
C GLU A 116 23.14 4.51 -13.01
N VAL A 117 22.47 3.54 -12.40
CA VAL A 117 21.37 2.82 -13.05
C VAL A 117 20.15 3.74 -13.05
N VAL A 118 19.79 4.25 -14.23
CA VAL A 118 18.56 5.03 -14.39
C VAL A 118 17.38 4.06 -14.43
N THR A 119 16.64 3.96 -13.32
CA THR A 119 15.48 3.09 -13.20
C THR A 119 14.21 3.92 -13.00
N PRO A 120 13.02 3.38 -13.33
CA PRO A 120 11.75 4.06 -13.04
C PRO A 120 11.37 4.00 -11.56
N VAL A 121 12.12 3.29 -10.71
CA VAL A 121 11.75 3.03 -9.31
C VAL A 121 11.77 4.31 -8.46
N PRO A 122 12.78 5.19 -8.55
CA PRO A 122 12.74 6.50 -7.90
C PRO A 122 11.52 7.34 -8.30
N LEU A 123 11.14 7.34 -9.58
CA LEU A 123 9.97 8.07 -10.07
C LEU A 123 8.66 7.48 -9.52
N LEU A 124 8.52 6.16 -9.54
CA LEU A 124 7.39 5.47 -8.91
C LEU A 124 7.31 5.81 -7.42
N SER A 125 8.44 5.85 -6.73
CA SER A 125 8.51 6.21 -5.31
C SER A 125 8.04 7.63 -5.04
N LEU A 126 8.46 8.60 -5.86
CA LEU A 126 7.98 9.98 -5.80
C LEU A 126 6.46 10.05 -5.96
N TYR A 127 5.89 9.29 -6.90
CA TYR A 127 4.44 9.22 -7.11
C TYR A 127 3.72 8.57 -5.92
N LEU A 128 4.20 7.43 -5.45
CA LEU A 128 3.59 6.69 -4.35
C LEU A 128 3.60 7.46 -3.02
N LYS A 129 4.65 8.24 -2.77
CA LYS A 129 4.78 9.04 -1.54
C LYS A 129 3.57 9.95 -1.30
N TYR A 130 2.96 10.50 -2.35
CA TYR A 130 1.76 11.34 -2.23
C TYR A 130 0.52 10.59 -1.72
N PHE A 131 0.49 9.26 -1.86
CA PHE A 131 -0.60 8.43 -1.32
C PHE A 131 -0.45 8.13 0.17
N PHE A 132 0.67 8.53 0.79
CA PHE A 132 1.00 8.29 2.20
C PHE A 132 1.41 9.60 2.93
N PRO A 133 0.54 10.62 2.94
CA PRO A 133 0.88 11.95 3.45
C PRO A 133 1.15 11.99 4.96
N THR A 134 0.59 11.04 5.71
CA THR A 134 0.72 10.92 7.17
C THR A 134 1.76 9.88 7.59
N GLY A 135 2.61 9.43 6.66
CA GLY A 135 3.58 8.35 6.89
C GLY A 135 3.05 6.98 6.44
N GLY A 136 3.77 5.92 6.82
CA GLY A 136 3.48 4.56 6.35
C GLY A 136 4.10 4.23 4.99
N TYR A 137 4.83 5.13 4.35
CA TYR A 137 5.63 4.84 3.16
C TYR A 137 7.12 4.99 3.47
N ILE A 138 7.92 3.99 3.10
CA ILE A 138 9.38 4.08 3.12
C ILE A 138 9.93 3.64 1.77
N TYR A 139 10.90 4.40 1.27
CA TYR A 139 11.67 4.07 0.09
C TYR A 139 13.13 3.93 0.47
N LEU A 140 13.71 2.77 0.16
CA LEU A 140 15.12 2.49 0.38
C LEU A 140 15.75 2.11 -0.93
N GLU A 141 16.79 2.83 -1.31
CA GLU A 141 17.70 2.42 -2.37
C GLU A 141 18.94 1.77 -1.76
N VAL A 142 19.30 0.61 -2.30
CA VAL A 142 20.37 -0.20 -1.74
C VAL A 142 21.26 -0.77 -2.83
N PRO A 143 22.47 -0.22 -3.01
CA PRO A 143 23.50 -0.80 -3.87
C PRO A 143 23.90 -2.18 -3.33
N PHE A 144 23.86 -3.20 -4.18
CA PHE A 144 24.01 -4.59 -3.78
C PHE A 144 25.00 -5.34 -4.66
N ASP A 145 26.20 -5.56 -4.11
CA ASP A 145 27.25 -6.35 -4.76
C ASP A 145 27.16 -7.82 -4.31
N ILE A 146 26.75 -8.67 -5.23
CA ILE A 146 26.52 -10.11 -5.01
C ILE A 146 27.68 -10.97 -5.50
N THR A 147 28.81 -10.37 -5.88
CA THR A 147 29.95 -11.07 -6.49
C THR A 147 30.48 -12.22 -5.64
N THR A 148 30.46 -12.06 -4.31
CA THR A 148 30.99 -13.08 -3.38
C THR A 148 30.13 -13.22 -2.14
N HIS A 149 30.11 -14.43 -1.55
CA HIS A 149 29.45 -14.66 -0.26
C HIS A 149 29.95 -13.73 0.84
N LYS A 150 31.24 -13.38 0.85
CA LYS A 150 31.81 -12.45 1.84
C LYS A 150 31.16 -11.07 1.75
N LYS A 151 30.94 -10.57 0.52
CA LYS A 151 30.28 -9.28 0.30
C LYS A 151 28.80 -9.34 0.65
N ILE A 152 28.12 -10.42 0.28
CA ILE A 152 26.73 -10.68 0.68
C ILE A 152 26.61 -10.66 2.22
N SER A 153 27.44 -11.41 2.95
CA SER A 153 27.39 -11.43 4.41
C SER A 153 27.78 -10.09 5.05
N ALA A 154 28.77 -9.39 4.48
CA ALA A 154 29.12 -8.05 4.94
C ALA A 154 27.96 -7.07 4.76
N TYR A 155 27.26 -7.17 3.64
CA TYR A 155 26.08 -6.39 3.34
C TYR A 155 24.92 -6.71 4.26
N THR A 156 24.59 -7.99 4.47
CA THR A 156 23.52 -8.41 5.39
C THR A 156 23.72 -7.79 6.77
N ARG A 157 24.95 -7.84 7.29
CA ARG A 157 25.31 -7.20 8.57
C ARG A 157 25.15 -5.68 8.53
N ALA A 158 25.59 -5.03 7.46
CA ALA A 158 25.48 -3.57 7.32
C ALA A 158 24.02 -3.09 7.25
N GLN A 159 23.09 -3.94 6.79
CA GLN A 159 21.67 -3.59 6.69
C GLN A 159 20.84 -4.00 7.92
N GLU A 160 21.40 -4.68 8.93
CA GLU A 160 20.66 -5.16 10.11
C GLU A 160 19.88 -4.05 10.82
N ALA A 161 20.50 -2.88 11.04
CA ALA A 161 19.85 -1.74 11.68
C ALA A 161 18.69 -1.19 10.86
N ARG A 162 18.85 -1.08 9.54
CA ARG A 162 17.80 -0.65 8.61
C ARG A 162 16.67 -1.66 8.53
N PHE A 163 16.98 -2.94 8.65
CA PHE A 163 15.98 -4.00 8.68
C PHE A 163 15.11 -3.93 9.96
N ALA A 164 15.72 -3.59 11.10
CA ALA A 164 14.99 -3.35 12.34
C ALA A 164 14.04 -2.14 12.21
N GLU A 165 14.50 -1.05 11.61
CA GLU A 165 13.68 0.13 11.30
C GLU A 165 12.52 -0.22 10.36
N LEU A 166 12.79 -0.98 9.30
CA LEU A 166 11.77 -1.43 8.35
C LEU A 166 10.70 -2.29 9.02
N LYS A 167 11.11 -3.22 9.90
CA LYS A 167 10.19 -4.06 10.67
C LYS A 167 9.31 -3.23 11.59
N ALA A 168 9.88 -2.22 12.26
CA ALA A 168 9.13 -1.31 13.11
C ALA A 168 8.11 -0.50 12.29
N HIS A 169 8.51 0.00 11.11
CA HIS A 169 7.65 0.77 10.20
C HIS A 169 6.49 -0.05 9.63
N LEU A 170 6.74 -1.32 9.26
CA LEU A 170 5.73 -2.14 8.57
C LEU A 170 4.63 -2.67 9.51
N THR A 171 4.91 -2.82 10.81
CA THR A 171 3.98 -3.37 11.82
C THR A 171 3.29 -4.68 11.36
N HIS A 172 2.20 -5.11 12.03
CA HIS A 172 1.46 -6.28 11.59
C HIS A 172 0.72 -6.04 10.27
N GLY A 173 1.26 -6.59 9.18
CA GLY A 173 0.60 -6.66 7.87
C GLY A 173 1.00 -5.58 6.87
N GLY A 174 2.08 -4.83 7.12
CA GLY A 174 2.72 -4.01 6.11
C GLY A 174 3.19 -4.81 4.89
N ARG A 175 3.46 -4.12 3.79
CA ARG A 175 3.84 -4.73 2.50
C ARG A 175 5.23 -4.30 2.09
N VAL A 176 5.97 -5.21 1.47
CA VAL A 176 7.28 -4.92 0.87
C VAL A 176 7.17 -5.12 -0.63
N LEU A 177 7.60 -4.12 -1.40
CA LEU A 177 7.87 -4.23 -2.83
C LEU A 177 9.39 -4.19 -3.03
N ALA A 178 9.96 -5.31 -3.42
CA ALA A 178 11.38 -5.41 -3.76
C ALA A 178 11.57 -5.28 -5.28
N PHE A 179 12.37 -4.31 -5.69
CA PHE A 179 12.80 -4.12 -7.07
C PHE A 179 14.27 -4.48 -7.17
N PHE A 180 14.64 -5.23 -8.20
CA PHE A 180 16.03 -5.52 -8.53
C PHE A 180 16.30 -4.89 -9.89
N SER A 181 17.27 -4.00 -9.95
CA SER A 181 17.69 -3.35 -11.18
C SER A 181 19.17 -3.59 -11.41
N ASP A 182 19.53 -3.80 -12.66
CA ASP A 182 20.88 -4.15 -13.08
C ASP A 182 21.08 -3.74 -14.54
N HIS A 183 22.34 -3.68 -14.96
CA HIS A 183 22.72 -3.65 -16.36
C HIS A 183 23.04 -5.06 -16.84
N SER A 184 22.79 -5.31 -18.12
CA SER A 184 23.30 -6.49 -18.81
C SER A 184 24.56 -6.11 -19.59
N GLU A 185 25.54 -7.01 -19.61
CA GLU A 185 26.63 -6.96 -20.57
C GLU A 185 26.07 -7.15 -21.99
N GLU A 186 26.53 -6.30 -22.92
CA GLU A 186 25.99 -6.17 -24.27
C GLU A 186 26.05 -7.47 -25.08
N ASP A 187 27.15 -8.22 -24.97
CA ASP A 187 27.40 -9.39 -25.80
C ASP A 187 26.72 -10.66 -25.28
N SER A 188 26.86 -10.95 -23.97
CA SER A 188 26.32 -12.18 -23.37
C SER A 188 24.89 -12.03 -22.83
N GLY A 189 24.43 -10.80 -22.62
CA GLY A 189 23.20 -10.51 -21.87
C GLY A 189 23.28 -10.89 -20.39
N TRP A 190 24.47 -11.19 -19.87
CA TRP A 190 24.66 -11.52 -18.46
C TRP A 190 24.59 -10.27 -17.59
N LEU A 191 24.14 -10.48 -16.35
CA LEU A 191 23.90 -9.45 -15.37
C LEU A 191 25.18 -9.08 -14.63
N PHE A 192 25.40 -7.80 -14.33
CA PHE A 192 26.56 -7.38 -13.56
C PHE A 192 26.34 -7.69 -12.07
N ALA A 193 27.10 -8.65 -11.54
CA ALA A 193 27.01 -9.06 -10.14
C ALA A 193 27.73 -8.11 -9.17
N GLY A 194 28.68 -7.33 -9.67
CA GLY A 194 29.49 -6.40 -8.89
C GLY A 194 30.91 -6.30 -9.43
N ARG A 195 31.85 -5.92 -8.54
CA ARG A 195 33.26 -5.72 -8.93
C ARG A 195 34.23 -6.53 -8.09
N GLU A 196 35.05 -7.38 -8.68
CA GLU A 196 36.16 -8.04 -7.99
C GLU A 196 37.50 -7.46 -8.45
N LYS A 197 38.32 -7.03 -7.49
CA LYS A 197 39.66 -6.43 -7.76
C LYS A 197 39.62 -5.30 -8.81
N GLY A 198 38.53 -4.55 -8.88
CA GLY A 198 38.34 -3.42 -9.81
C GLY A 198 37.69 -3.80 -11.14
N SER A 199 37.56 -5.09 -11.46
CA SER A 199 36.90 -5.57 -12.68
C SER A 199 35.46 -5.97 -12.42
N PHE A 200 34.59 -5.72 -13.39
CA PHE A 200 33.22 -6.21 -13.33
C PHE A 200 33.17 -7.72 -13.40
N VAL A 201 32.29 -8.30 -12.60
CA VAL A 201 31.96 -9.72 -12.65
C VAL A 201 30.53 -9.83 -13.14
N THR A 202 30.33 -10.65 -14.17
CA THR A 202 29.01 -10.93 -14.72
C THR A 202 28.53 -12.31 -14.27
N MET A 203 27.22 -12.47 -14.17
CA MET A 203 26.56 -13.72 -13.82
C MET A 203 25.34 -13.91 -14.73
N SER A 204 25.03 -15.15 -15.11
CA SER A 204 23.79 -15.40 -15.83
C SER A 204 22.57 -15.01 -14.97
N VAL A 205 21.47 -14.62 -15.64
CA VAL A 205 20.19 -14.29 -14.99
C VAL A 205 19.74 -15.39 -14.01
N SER A 206 19.97 -16.66 -14.38
CA SER A 206 19.62 -17.81 -13.53
C SER A 206 20.42 -17.87 -12.23
N GLN A 207 21.70 -17.50 -12.26
CA GLN A 207 22.56 -17.51 -11.08
C GLN A 207 22.21 -16.36 -10.15
N VAL A 208 22.00 -15.16 -10.70
CA VAL A 208 21.53 -13.99 -9.94
C VAL A 208 20.19 -14.30 -9.27
N SER A 209 19.22 -14.80 -10.03
CA SER A 209 17.90 -15.15 -9.50
C SER A 209 18.02 -16.14 -8.33
N ARG A 210 18.78 -17.24 -8.50
CA ARG A 210 18.98 -18.24 -7.42
C ARG A 210 19.60 -17.62 -6.17
N LEU A 211 20.59 -16.74 -6.32
CA LEU A 211 21.21 -16.06 -5.18
C LEU A 211 20.21 -15.13 -4.48
N LEU A 212 19.45 -14.34 -5.23
CA LEU A 212 18.44 -13.45 -4.66
C LEU A 212 17.34 -14.23 -3.92
N PHE A 213 16.89 -15.36 -4.49
CA PHE A 213 15.96 -16.27 -3.81
C PHE A 213 16.54 -16.76 -2.48
N LEU A 214 17.77 -17.25 -2.46
CA LEU A 214 18.42 -17.75 -1.24
C LEU A 214 18.64 -16.67 -0.16
N ILE A 215 18.75 -15.40 -0.57
CA ILE A 215 19.05 -14.30 0.35
C ILE A 215 17.77 -13.72 0.95
N PHE A 216 16.68 -13.68 0.18
CA PHE A 216 15.45 -12.94 0.54
C PHE A 216 14.21 -13.81 0.77
N LEU A 217 14.23 -15.11 0.46
CA LEU A 217 13.11 -16.06 0.61
C LEU A 217 13.54 -17.33 1.35
#